data_AF-A0A7S3UX80-F1
#
_entry.id   AF-A0A7S3UX80-F1
#
_cell.length_a   1.000
_cell.length_b   1.000
_cell.length_c   1.000
_cell.angle_alpha   90.00
_cell.angle_beta   90.00
_cell.angle_gamma   90.00
#
_symmetry.space_group_name_H-M   'P 1'
#
loop_
_entity.id
_entity.type
_entity.pdbx_description
1 polymer ?
#
loop_
_entity_poly.entity_id
_entity_poly.type
_entity_poly.pdbx_seq_one_letter_code
_entity_poly.pdbx_strand_id
1 'polypeptide(L)'
;GRQRLENHPWFASVDWAALLARTVRVPHVPAAVPAVETPLFPSFQAMMDTLDQEDRHRRRRSVRAPNREQQKYFRSWNYVSPHTLKVEMGIANESRALTTNFKAQQMMGAS
;
A
#
# COMPACT_ATOMS: atom_id res chain seq x y z
N GLY A 1 24.61 12.05 8.60
CA GLY A 1 24.52 11.66 7.18
C GLY A 1 24.48 10.15 7.08
N ARG A 2 23.70 9.59 6.13
CA ARG A 2 23.42 8.16 5.99
C ARG A 2 24.66 7.26 6.01
N GLN A 3 25.72 7.62 5.29
CA GLN A 3 27.00 6.90 5.25
C GLN A 3 27.66 6.76 6.64
N ARG A 4 27.41 7.71 7.54
CA ARG A 4 27.96 7.70 8.90
C ARG A 4 27.28 6.65 9.80
N LEU A 5 26.02 6.32 9.51
CA LEU A 5 25.27 5.25 10.18
C LEU A 5 25.61 3.89 9.58
N GLU A 6 25.70 3.81 8.25
CA GLU A 6 26.02 2.56 7.54
C GLU A 6 27.40 2.01 7.93
N ASN A 7 28.37 2.89 8.19
CA ASN A 7 29.73 2.54 8.59
C ASN A 7 29.94 2.41 10.11
N HIS A 8 28.88 2.55 10.92
CA HIS A 8 29.03 2.47 12.38
C HIS A 8 29.19 1.01 12.83
N PRO A 9 30.09 0.69 13.80
CA PRO A 9 30.41 -0.69 14.19
C PRO A 9 29.20 -1.54 14.60
N TRP A 10 28.17 -0.92 15.19
CA TRP A 10 26.91 -1.60 15.53
C TRP A 10 26.22 -2.25 14.32
N PHE A 11 26.35 -1.66 13.12
CA PHE A 11 25.73 -2.15 11.89
C PHE A 11 26.69 -2.98 11.02
N ALA A 12 27.87 -3.37 11.53
CA ALA A 12 28.89 -4.06 10.74
C ALA A 12 28.39 -5.39 10.13
N SER A 13 27.40 -6.03 10.73
CA SER A 13 26.79 -7.27 10.25
C SER A 13 25.63 -7.06 9.27
N VAL A 14 25.25 -5.80 8.99
CA VAL A 14 24.10 -5.49 8.11
C VAL A 14 24.57 -5.38 6.67
N ASP A 15 24.08 -6.27 5.82
CA ASP A 15 24.15 -6.09 4.37
C ASP A 15 23.11 -5.06 3.94
N TRP A 16 23.55 -3.81 3.79
CA TRP A 16 22.72 -2.68 3.38
C TRP A 16 22.17 -2.84 1.96
N ALA A 17 22.90 -3.49 1.05
CA ALA A 17 22.45 -3.70 -0.32
C ALA A 17 21.28 -4.68 -0.35
N ALA A 18 21.41 -5.81 0.34
CA ALA A 18 20.33 -6.78 0.49
C ALA A 18 19.13 -6.20 1.28
N LEU A 19 19.38 -5.38 2.30
CA LEU A 19 18.32 -4.75 3.09
C LEU A 19 17.48 -3.79 2.24
N LEU A 20 18.12 -2.95 1.41
CA LEU A 20 17.43 -2.04 0.50
C LEU A 20 16.71 -2.78 -0.63
N ALA A 21 17.26 -3.92 -1.08
CA ALA A 21 16.61 -4.82 -2.03
C ALA A 21 15.48 -5.64 -1.41
N ARG A 22 15.27 -5.57 -0.08
CA ARG A 22 14.28 -6.34 0.69
C ARG A 22 14.46 -7.86 0.56
N THR A 23 15.69 -8.32 0.40
CA THR A 23 16.03 -9.75 0.25
C THR A 23 16.57 -10.37 1.54
N VAL A 24 16.84 -9.57 2.57
CA VAL A 24 17.29 -10.06 3.89
C VAL A 24 16.15 -10.82 4.58
N ARG A 25 16.46 -12.01 5.11
CA ARG A 25 15.53 -12.77 5.95
C ARG A 25 15.26 -12.02 7.25
N VAL A 26 14.01 -11.67 7.49
CA VAL A 26 13.60 -11.00 8.73
C VAL A 26 13.72 -11.98 9.90
N PRO A 27 14.34 -11.59 11.04
CA PRO A 27 14.50 -12.47 12.20
C PRO A 27 13.18 -12.91 12.82
N HIS A 28 12.18 -12.05 12.77
CA HIS A 28 10.85 -12.29 13.31
C HIS A 28 9.79 -12.04 12.24
N VAL A 29 9.01 -13.08 11.95
CA VAL A 29 7.82 -12.97 11.09
C VAL A 29 6.61 -13.04 12.02
N PRO A 30 5.83 -11.96 12.16
CA PRO A 30 4.60 -12.00 12.94
C PRO A 30 3.71 -13.13 12.42
N ALA A 31 3.15 -13.93 13.33
CA ALA A 31 2.12 -14.89 12.93
C ALA A 31 1.00 -14.10 12.27
N ALA A 32 0.65 -14.47 11.03
CA ALA A 32 -0.51 -13.93 10.36
C ALA A 32 -1.74 -14.42 11.15
N VAL A 33 -2.21 -13.60 12.09
CA VAL A 33 -3.51 -13.81 12.69
C VAL A 33 -4.49 -13.56 11.56
N PRO A 34 -5.25 -14.57 11.07
CA PRO A 34 -6.32 -14.28 10.14
C PRO A 34 -7.19 -13.24 10.84
N ALA A 35 -7.52 -12.15 10.15
CA ALA A 35 -8.46 -11.19 10.67
C ALA A 35 -9.79 -11.92 10.81
N VAL A 36 -10.03 -12.52 11.98
CA VAL A 36 -11.35 -12.98 12.38
C VAL A 36 -12.07 -11.70 12.75
N GLU A 37 -12.47 -10.96 11.72
CA GLU A 37 -13.35 -9.82 11.87
C GLU A 37 -14.68 -10.41 12.28
N THR A 38 -14.88 -10.53 13.58
CA THR A 38 -16.21 -10.76 14.12
C THR A 38 -17.03 -9.57 13.62
N PRO A 39 -18.03 -9.78 12.77
CA PRO A 39 -18.68 -8.67 12.09
C PRO A 39 -19.35 -7.81 13.16
N LEU A 40 -19.02 -6.51 13.17
CA LEU A 40 -19.59 -5.54 14.11
C LEU A 40 -21.11 -5.49 14.04
N PHE A 41 -21.66 -5.88 12.88
CA PHE A 41 -23.09 -5.94 12.63
C PHE A 41 -23.49 -7.33 12.13
N PRO A 42 -24.63 -7.88 12.60
CA PRO A 42 -25.10 -9.19 12.18
C PRO A 42 -25.56 -9.22 10.72
N SER A 43 -25.83 -8.07 10.11
CA SER A 43 -26.18 -7.92 8.70
C SER A 43 -25.88 -6.51 8.20
N PHE A 44 -25.81 -6.35 6.88
CA PHE A 44 -25.72 -5.03 6.24
C PHE A 44 -26.90 -4.12 6.63
N GLN A 45 -28.11 -4.68 6.74
CA GLN A 45 -29.29 -3.92 7.15
C GLN A 45 -29.14 -3.39 8.59
N ALA A 46 -28.68 -4.22 9.53
CA ALA A 46 -28.46 -3.81 10.91
C ALA A 46 -27.40 -2.69 11.02
N MET A 47 -26.38 -2.71 10.16
CA MET A 47 -25.41 -1.62 10.04
C MET A 47 -26.09 -0.32 9.57
N MET A 48 -26.85 -0.38 8.48
CA MET A 48 -27.54 0.80 7.92
C MET A 48 -28.54 1.39 8.92
N ASP A 49 -29.31 0.55 9.62
CA ASP A 49 -30.27 0.99 10.63
C ASP A 49 -29.60 1.71 11.80
N THR A 50 -28.42 1.23 12.23
CA THR A 50 -27.63 1.85 13.30
C THR A 50 -27.09 3.21 12.85
N LEU A 51 -26.51 3.28 11.64
CA LEU A 51 -25.99 4.53 11.07
C LEU A 51 -27.09 5.56 10.87
N ASP A 52 -28.27 5.15 10.41
CA ASP A 52 -29.42 6.04 10.24
C ASP A 52 -29.95 6.56 11.58
N GLN A 53 -29.94 5.73 12.64
CA GLN A 53 -30.30 6.18 13.98
C GLN A 53 -29.29 7.21 14.52
N GLU A 54 -27.99 6.94 14.40
CA GLU A 54 -26.95 7.90 14.77
C GLU A 54 -27.07 9.22 14.00
N ASP A 55 -27.36 9.13 12.70
CA ASP A 55 -27.54 10.29 11.84
C ASP A 55 -28.80 11.08 12.24
N ARG A 56 -29.91 10.42 12.59
CA ARG A 56 -31.11 11.07 13.17
C ARG A 56 -30.80 11.83 14.46
N HIS A 57 -29.93 11.30 15.32
CA HIS A 57 -29.48 12.00 16.53
C HIS A 57 -28.55 13.20 16.21
N ARG A 58 -27.79 13.14 15.12
CA ARG A 58 -26.87 14.21 14.66
C ARG A 58 -27.54 15.27 13.77
N ARG A 59 -28.71 14.99 13.18
CA ARG A 59 -29.54 15.87 12.33
C ARG A 59 -30.14 17.11 13.05
N ARG A 60 -29.50 17.59 14.12
CA ARG A 60 -29.62 18.98 14.58
C ARG A 60 -28.69 19.95 13.83
N ARG A 61 -27.76 19.45 12.98
CA ARG A 61 -27.01 20.28 12.02
C ARG A 61 -27.66 20.20 10.65
N SER A 62 -27.88 21.35 10.02
CA SER A 62 -28.44 21.43 8.67
C SER A 62 -27.55 20.69 7.68
N VAL A 63 -28.08 19.64 7.07
CA VAL A 63 -27.41 18.88 6.00
C VAL A 63 -27.57 19.68 4.71
N ARG A 64 -26.90 20.83 4.63
CA ARG A 64 -26.77 21.53 3.35
C ARG A 64 -25.72 20.79 2.54
N ALA A 65 -26.07 20.40 1.31
CA ALA A 65 -25.11 19.81 0.39
C ALA A 65 -23.86 20.73 0.28
N PRO A 66 -22.64 20.16 0.26
CA PRO A 66 -21.42 20.95 0.23
C PRO A 66 -21.38 21.80 -1.04
N ASN A 67 -21.03 23.07 -0.90
CA ASN A 67 -20.93 24.00 -2.03
C ASN A 67 -19.63 23.75 -2.85
N ARG A 68 -19.52 24.39 -4.02
CA ARG A 68 -18.38 24.21 -4.94
C ARG A 68 -17.02 24.53 -4.29
N GLU A 69 -16.97 25.52 -3.41
CA GLU A 69 -15.76 25.91 -2.67
C GLU A 69 -15.34 24.87 -1.64
N GLN A 70 -16.29 24.15 -1.04
CA GLN A 70 -16.02 23.05 -0.12
C GLN A 70 -15.57 21.78 -0.86
N GLN A 71 -16.13 21.52 -2.05
CA GLN A 71 -15.78 20.36 -2.85
C GLN A 71 -14.38 20.45 -3.50
N LYS A 72 -13.79 21.65 -3.61
CA LYS A 72 -12.48 21.84 -4.26
C LYS A 72 -11.35 21.03 -3.60
N TYR A 73 -11.46 20.77 -2.30
CA TYR A 73 -10.45 20.01 -1.54
C TYR A 73 -10.46 18.51 -1.86
N PHE A 74 -11.53 17.99 -2.45
CA PHE A 74 -11.66 16.56 -2.79
C PHE A 74 -11.35 16.27 -4.27
N ARG A 75 -10.87 17.27 -5.03
CA ARG A 75 -10.58 17.12 -6.47
C ARG A 75 -9.56 16.03 -6.77
N SER A 76 -8.61 15.80 -5.87
CA SER A 76 -7.56 14.78 -6.01
C SER A 76 -7.81 13.53 -5.17
N TRP A 77 -9.03 13.37 -4.62
CA TRP A 77 -9.35 12.22 -3.76
C TRP A 77 -9.23 10.89 -4.51
N ASN A 78 -9.56 10.89 -5.81
CA ASN A 78 -9.52 9.72 -6.67
C ASN A 78 -8.13 9.50 -7.30
N TYR A 79 -7.06 9.76 -6.55
CA TYR A 79 -5.70 9.54 -7.05
C TYR A 79 -5.29 8.08 -6.91
N VAL A 80 -4.87 7.47 -8.01
CA VAL A 80 -4.20 6.17 -8.03
C VAL A 80 -2.74 6.40 -8.41
N SER A 81 -1.82 5.91 -7.59
CA SER A 81 -0.39 5.99 -7.90
C SER A 81 -0.08 5.22 -9.19
N PRO A 82 0.56 5.84 -10.20
CA PRO A 82 0.96 5.13 -11.42
C PRO A 82 1.87 3.93 -11.14
N HIS A 83 2.67 3.99 -10.06
CA HIS A 83 3.50 2.87 -9.64
C HIS A 83 2.64 1.69 -9.16
N THR A 84 1.68 1.94 -8.27
CA THR A 84 0.75 0.90 -7.78
C THR A 84 -0.02 0.29 -8.93
N LEU A 85 -0.56 1.11 -9.83
CA LEU A 85 -1.27 0.64 -11.01
C LEU A 85 -0.41 -0.29 -11.87
N LYS A 86 0.86 0.07 -12.14
CA LYS A 86 1.79 -0.78 -12.90
C LYS A 86 2.12 -2.10 -12.21
N VAL A 87 2.18 -2.11 -10.88
CA VAL A 87 2.43 -3.33 -10.10
C VAL A 87 1.19 -4.24 -10.15
N GLU A 88 0.00 -3.69 -9.90
CA GLU A 88 -1.26 -4.44 -9.90
C GLU A 88 -1.64 -4.98 -11.29
N MET A 89 -1.38 -4.21 -12.35
CA MET A 89 -1.61 -4.64 -13.74
C MET A 89 -0.62 -5.70 -14.23
N GLY A 90 0.35 -6.15 -13.41
CA GLY A 90 1.34 -7.15 -13.82
C GLY A 90 2.41 -6.65 -14.80
N ILE A 91 2.30 -5.41 -15.31
CA ILE A 91 3.26 -4.78 -16.22
C ILE A 91 4.67 -4.76 -15.61
N ALA A 92 4.77 -4.55 -14.29
CA ALA A 92 6.06 -4.60 -13.58
C ALA A 92 6.70 -6.00 -13.59
N ASN A 93 5.90 -7.07 -13.60
CA ASN A 93 6.39 -8.45 -13.68
C ASN A 93 6.81 -8.81 -15.11
N GLU A 94 6.02 -8.41 -16.11
CA GLU A 94 6.36 -8.59 -17.53
C GLU A 94 7.63 -7.82 -17.92
N SER A 95 7.75 -6.57 -17.49
CA SER A 95 8.95 -5.76 -17.71
C SER A 95 10.20 -6.39 -17.07
N ARG A 96 10.08 -6.93 -15.85
CA ARG A 96 11.19 -7.65 -15.20
C ARG A 96 11.57 -8.92 -15.97
N ALA A 97 10.58 -9.72 -16.39
CA ALA A 97 10.81 -10.94 -17.16
C ALA A 97 11.50 -10.68 -18.51
N LEU A 98 11.06 -9.63 -19.22
CA LEU A 98 11.68 -9.21 -20.48
C LEU A 98 13.12 -8.72 -20.28
N THR A 99 13.38 -7.97 -19.21
CA THR A 99 14.72 -7.45 -18.90
C THR A 99 15.69 -8.55 -18.46
N THR A 100 15.21 -9.56 -17.71
CA THR A 100 16.03 -10.72 -17.35
C THR A 100 16.37 -11.58 -18.57
N ASN A 101 15.40 -11.78 -19.48
CA ASN A 101 15.62 -12.56 -20.70
C ASN A 101 16.59 -11.87 -21.64
N PHE A 102 16.48 -10.54 -21.81
CA PHE A 102 17.40 -9.77 -22.64
C PHE A 102 18.84 -9.80 -22.09
N LYS A 103 19.01 -9.61 -20.77
CA LYS A 103 20.34 -9.72 -20.13
C LYS A 103 20.91 -11.14 -20.23
N ALA A 104 20.07 -12.17 -20.09
CA ALA A 104 20.49 -13.56 -20.26
C ALA A 104 20.91 -13.86 -21.70
N GLN A 105 20.17 -13.36 -22.71
CA GLN A 105 20.54 -13.49 -24.12
C GLN A 105 21.83 -12.74 -24.47
N GLN A 106 22.02 -11.54 -23.91
CA GLN A 106 23.23 -10.75 -24.10
C GLN A 106 24.46 -11.42 -23.47
N MET A 107 24.32 -12.07 -22.32
CA MET A 107 25.40 -12.85 -21.69
C MET A 107 25.68 -14.18 -22.40
N MET A 108 24.70 -14.77 -23.09
CA MET A 108 24.89 -16.00 -23.89
C MET A 108 25.42 -15.73 -25.30
N GLY A 109 25.78 -14.48 -25.63
CA GLY A 109 26.46 -14.15 -26.89
C GLY A 109 25.59 -14.30 -28.14
N ALA A 110 24.26 -14.30 -28.01
CA ALA A 110 23.36 -14.25 -29.15
C ALA A 110 23.27 -12.79 -29.66
N SER A 111 24.25 -12.39 -30.48
CA SER A 111 24.15 -11.22 -31.38
C SER A 111 24.10 -11.72 -32.82
#